data_AF-A0A959WDM8-F1
#
_entry.id   AF-A0A959WDM8-F1
#
_cell.length_a   1.000
_cell.length_b   1.000
_cell.length_c   1.000
_cell.angle_alpha   90.00
_cell.angle_beta   90.00
_cell.angle_gamma   90.00
#
_symmetry.space_group_name_H-M   'P 1'
#
loop_
_entity.id
_entity.type
_entity.pdbx_description
1 polymer ?
#
loop_
_entity_poly.entity_id
_entity_poly.type
_entity_poly.pdbx_seq_one_letter_code
_entity_poly.pdbx_strand_id
1 'polypeptide(L)'
;MLTSLPVRILCGAIGLFLLGVAIYSGFEGTEAPDRNITLTLLFVTAWLGFPLLGVLFGNVFPAFNPWNAIAAPVGWAWRKITGGSPAHLEYPANLGRWPAAVGLFLFVWLELVYGEGSGVAVGVSPEVVAQAAVFYSIYTLVMTGLFGREAWFRNGEIFSVYFGMFGSLGKLEVRGRELGVRRLLSGAVNWPAGIAGSVALIITSIGTTTFDGASEGVFKDGIQWSIDRFGDLGFSALASARISSTIFMLLSVGIVALVYLAGVRGMGTIPGAPDRRTLWRTFAHALIPIAFAYLLAHYFSLFFFQEQAQFTYLLSDPLGTGDTDLFGTAAYGIDYNAISNELVWYVQVAALIAGHVAGLVLAHDRAITIWKDYRTAARSQYWMLAVMVAFTCFGLFLLSVSNS
;
A
#
# COMPACT_ATOMS: atom_id res chain seq x y z
N MET A 1 20.60 6.53 -16.39
CA MET A 1 21.32 6.50 -15.10
C MET A 1 20.79 5.43 -14.14
N LEU A 2 19.48 5.33 -13.86
CA LEU A 2 18.93 4.26 -12.99
C LEU A 2 18.92 2.84 -13.61
N THR A 3 19.13 2.73 -14.93
CA THR A 3 19.08 1.46 -15.67
C THR A 3 20.44 0.81 -15.88
N SER A 4 21.54 1.46 -15.49
CA SER A 4 22.87 0.87 -15.58
C SER A 4 23.01 -0.29 -14.60
N LEU A 5 23.78 -1.31 -14.98
CA LEU A 5 23.99 -2.48 -14.11
C LEU A 5 24.57 -2.09 -12.74
N PRO A 6 25.57 -1.18 -12.62
CA PRO A 6 26.11 -0.78 -11.33
C PRO A 6 25.07 -0.11 -10.43
N VAL A 7 24.23 0.78 -10.97
CA VAL A 7 23.19 1.46 -10.18
C VAL A 7 22.13 0.47 -9.71
N ARG A 8 21.74 -0.50 -10.55
CA ARG A 8 20.81 -1.56 -10.14
C ARG A 8 21.37 -2.45 -9.02
N ILE A 9 22.66 -2.77 -9.08
CA ILE A 9 23.33 -3.55 -8.03
C ILE A 9 23.36 -2.74 -6.73
N LEU A 10 23.75 -1.46 -6.80
CA LEU A 10 23.81 -0.59 -5.63
C LEU A 10 22.43 -0.40 -4.98
N CYS A 11 21.40 -0.04 -5.75
CA CYS A 11 20.04 0.10 -5.23
C CYS A 11 19.51 -1.21 -4.64
N GLY A 12 19.77 -2.34 -5.31
CA GLY A 12 19.37 -3.66 -4.80
C GLY A 12 20.10 -4.03 -3.50
N ALA A 13 21.39 -3.70 -3.40
CA ALA A 13 22.17 -3.89 -2.19
C ALA A 13 21.67 -3.02 -1.04
N ILE A 14 21.30 -1.76 -1.31
CA ILE A 14 20.68 -0.87 -0.31
C ILE A 14 19.37 -1.48 0.20
N GLY A 15 18.48 -1.90 -0.70
CA GLY A 15 17.22 -2.53 -0.30
C GLY A 15 17.41 -3.79 0.53
N LEU A 16 18.35 -4.65 0.13
CA LEU A 16 18.70 -5.87 0.86
C LEU A 16 19.32 -5.57 2.23
N PHE A 17 20.20 -4.57 2.30
CA PHE A 17 20.80 -4.12 3.54
C PHE A 17 19.74 -3.60 4.52
N LEU A 18 18.84 -2.73 4.06
CA LEU A 18 17.75 -2.19 4.88
C LEU A 18 16.81 -3.29 5.38
N LEU A 19 16.46 -4.26 4.53
CA LEU A 19 15.69 -5.43 4.97
C LEU A 19 16.44 -6.25 6.03
N GLY A 20 17.76 -6.44 5.85
CA GLY A 20 18.61 -7.12 6.82
C GLY A 20 18.68 -6.40 8.16
N VAL A 21 18.80 -5.06 8.15
CA VAL A 21 18.78 -4.23 9.36
C VAL A 21 17.44 -4.35 10.09
N ALA A 22 16.31 -4.28 9.37
CA ALA A 22 14.99 -4.47 9.96
C ALA A 22 14.83 -5.86 10.61
N ILE A 23 15.26 -6.92 9.92
CA ILE A 23 15.16 -8.29 10.47
C ILE A 23 16.08 -8.45 11.70
N TYR A 24 17.32 -7.99 11.61
CA TYR A 24 18.28 -8.08 12.71
C TYR A 24 17.83 -7.28 13.92
N SER A 25 17.38 -6.04 13.71
CA SER A 25 16.90 -5.20 14.81
C SER A 25 15.61 -5.72 15.43
N GLY A 26 14.72 -6.35 14.67
CA GLY A 26 13.51 -6.94 15.24
C GLY A 26 13.80 -8.14 16.14
N PHE A 27 14.89 -8.89 15.93
CA PHE A 27 15.27 -10.03 16.78
C PHE A 27 16.19 -9.64 17.95
N GLU A 28 17.15 -8.75 17.72
CA GLU A 28 18.21 -8.43 18.70
C GLU A 28 18.02 -7.06 19.36
N GLY A 29 17.07 -6.26 18.88
CA GLY A 29 16.77 -4.94 19.41
C GLY A 29 15.79 -4.96 20.57
N THR A 30 15.45 -3.77 21.06
CA THR A 30 14.46 -3.59 22.12
C THR A 30 13.06 -3.97 21.65
N GLU A 31 12.24 -4.49 22.57
CA GLU A 31 10.81 -4.74 22.36
C GLU A 31 9.97 -3.46 22.31
N ALA A 32 10.53 -2.33 22.74
CA ALA A 32 9.85 -1.03 22.68
C ALA A 32 9.67 -0.59 21.22
N PRO A 33 8.44 -0.57 20.67
CA PRO A 33 8.23 -0.37 19.23
C PRO A 33 8.69 1.00 18.72
N ASP A 34 8.65 2.02 19.59
CA ASP A 34 9.03 3.41 19.31
C ASP A 34 10.55 3.64 19.30
N ARG A 35 11.34 2.69 19.80
CA ARG A 35 12.81 2.76 19.88
C ARG A 35 13.50 1.74 18.98
N ASN A 36 12.75 0.88 18.32
CA ASN A 36 13.27 -0.14 17.41
C ASN A 36 13.06 0.29 15.95
N ILE A 37 14.13 0.32 15.15
CA ILE A 37 14.07 0.79 13.75
C ILE A 37 13.13 -0.04 12.86
N THR A 38 12.84 -1.29 13.24
CA THR A 38 12.14 -2.27 12.41
C THR A 38 10.77 -1.81 11.97
N LEU A 39 9.97 -1.29 12.90
CA LEU A 39 8.59 -0.89 12.61
C LEU A 39 8.57 0.36 11.72
N THR A 40 9.26 1.42 12.14
CA THR A 40 9.28 2.68 11.40
C THR A 40 9.83 2.47 9.99
N LEU A 41 10.91 1.69 9.84
CA LEU A 41 11.51 1.44 8.53
C LEU A 41 10.55 0.70 7.59
N LEU A 42 9.80 -0.31 8.08
CA LEU A 42 8.95 -1.15 7.23
C LEU A 42 7.54 -0.56 7.04
N PHE A 43 6.87 -0.17 8.13
CA PHE A 43 5.47 0.31 8.14
C PHE A 43 5.33 1.81 7.88
N VAL A 44 6.40 2.60 7.99
CA VAL A 44 6.36 4.04 7.69
C VAL A 44 7.23 4.35 6.48
N THR A 45 8.55 4.20 6.61
CA THR A 45 9.51 4.68 5.62
C THR A 45 9.37 3.95 4.28
N ALA A 46 9.36 2.61 4.30
CA ALA A 46 9.16 1.85 3.07
C ALA A 46 7.70 1.91 2.59
N TRP A 47 6.75 1.61 3.48
CA TRP A 47 5.32 1.53 3.17
C TRP A 47 4.74 2.83 2.59
N LEU A 48 5.06 3.99 3.15
CA LEU A 48 4.54 5.30 2.73
C LEU A 48 5.51 6.04 1.80
N GLY A 49 6.82 5.86 1.99
CA GLY A 49 7.84 6.50 1.17
C GLY A 49 7.84 6.01 -0.28
N PHE A 50 7.70 4.70 -0.55
CA PHE A 50 7.68 4.20 -1.93
C PHE A 50 6.46 4.67 -2.74
N PRO A 51 5.22 4.72 -2.20
CA PRO A 51 4.10 5.38 -2.85
C PRO A 51 4.37 6.86 -3.18
N LEU A 52 4.91 7.63 -2.24
CA LEU A 52 5.22 9.05 -2.43
C LEU A 52 6.25 9.25 -3.55
N LEU A 53 7.35 8.51 -3.51
CA LEU A 53 8.36 8.48 -4.58
C LEU A 53 7.75 8.00 -5.90
N GLY A 54 6.82 7.06 -5.84
CA GLY A 54 6.05 6.52 -6.96
C GLY A 54 5.28 7.60 -7.71
N VAL A 55 4.60 8.48 -7.00
CA VAL A 55 3.82 9.57 -7.59
C VAL A 55 4.73 10.69 -8.12
N LEU A 56 5.82 11.00 -7.42
CA LEU A 56 6.76 12.04 -7.83
C LEU A 56 7.60 11.66 -9.05
N PHE A 57 8.19 10.46 -9.01
CA PHE A 57 9.16 10.01 -10.00
C PHE A 57 8.60 8.91 -10.88
N GLY A 58 7.82 7.98 -10.36
CA GLY A 58 7.40 6.76 -11.06
C GLY A 58 7.85 5.52 -10.31
N ASN A 59 7.67 4.33 -10.88
CA ASN A 59 7.94 3.09 -10.15
C ASN A 59 9.46 2.86 -9.90
N VAL A 60 9.96 3.30 -8.75
CA VAL A 60 11.36 3.17 -8.32
C VAL A 60 11.65 1.88 -7.57
N PHE A 61 10.63 1.26 -6.95
CA PHE A 61 10.80 0.08 -6.10
C PHE A 61 11.51 -1.10 -6.77
N PRO A 62 11.31 -1.43 -8.06
CA PRO A 62 12.04 -2.53 -8.71
C PRO A 62 13.57 -2.42 -8.65
N ALA A 63 14.12 -1.21 -8.49
CA ALA A 63 15.54 -0.99 -8.31
C ALA A 63 16.01 -1.31 -6.87
N PHE A 64 15.15 -1.08 -5.87
CA PHE A 64 15.41 -1.31 -4.44
C PHE A 64 14.81 -2.61 -3.91
N ASN A 65 14.15 -3.41 -4.76
CA ASN A 65 13.48 -4.63 -4.32
C ASN A 65 14.52 -5.67 -3.83
N PRO A 66 14.53 -6.00 -2.51
CA PRO A 66 15.55 -6.86 -1.92
C PRO A 66 15.48 -8.30 -2.45
N TRP A 67 14.26 -8.81 -2.69
CA TRP A 67 14.07 -10.15 -3.21
C TRP A 67 14.52 -10.27 -4.66
N ASN A 68 14.34 -9.23 -5.47
CA ASN A 68 14.88 -9.16 -6.82
C ASN A 68 16.42 -9.07 -6.82
N ALA A 69 17.00 -8.39 -5.82
CA ALA A 69 18.45 -8.33 -5.62
C ALA A 69 19.05 -9.72 -5.29
N ILE A 70 18.31 -10.60 -4.61
CA ILE A 70 18.69 -11.99 -4.36
C ILE A 70 18.42 -12.88 -5.59
N ALA A 71 17.22 -12.81 -6.16
CA ALA A 71 16.78 -13.72 -7.21
C ALA A 71 17.52 -13.51 -8.56
N ALA A 72 17.91 -12.28 -8.88
CA ALA A 72 18.57 -11.98 -10.16
C ALA A 72 19.97 -12.62 -10.28
N PRO A 73 20.88 -12.51 -9.29
CA PRO A 73 22.14 -13.24 -9.27
C PRO A 73 21.97 -14.76 -9.28
N VAL A 74 21.01 -15.30 -8.51
CA VAL A 74 20.74 -16.75 -8.47
C VAL A 74 20.36 -17.28 -9.86
N GLY A 75 19.43 -16.61 -10.55
CA GLY A 75 19.06 -16.99 -11.91
C GLY A 75 20.19 -16.82 -12.92
N TRP A 76 21.10 -15.87 -12.73
CA TRP A 76 22.29 -15.73 -13.57
C TRP A 76 23.30 -16.86 -13.34
N ALA A 77 23.57 -17.22 -12.08
CA ALA A 77 24.47 -18.31 -11.72
C ALA A 77 23.94 -19.65 -12.26
N TRP A 78 22.63 -19.89 -12.13
CA TRP A 78 21.99 -21.09 -12.67
C TRP A 78 22.21 -21.23 -14.18
N ARG A 79 21.96 -20.17 -14.96
CA ARG A 79 22.17 -20.16 -16.41
C ARG A 79 23.63 -20.40 -16.79
N LYS A 80 24.57 -19.88 -16.00
CA LYS A 80 26.01 -20.10 -16.18
C LYS A 80 26.41 -21.55 -15.93
N ILE A 81 25.83 -22.21 -14.94
CA ILE A 81 26.17 -23.58 -14.54
C ILE A 81 25.49 -24.62 -15.44
N THR A 82 24.20 -24.46 -15.71
CA THR A 82 23.38 -25.47 -16.40
C THR A 82 23.27 -25.25 -17.91
N GLY A 83 23.70 -24.10 -18.42
CA GLY A 83 23.55 -23.72 -19.83
C GLY A 83 22.10 -23.42 -20.25
N GLY A 84 21.13 -23.52 -19.33
CA GLY A 84 19.71 -23.33 -19.60
C GLY A 84 19.03 -22.40 -18.60
N SER A 85 17.85 -21.90 -18.96
CA SER A 85 16.98 -21.18 -18.01
C SER A 85 16.36 -22.17 -17.02
N PRO A 86 16.13 -21.80 -15.75
CA PRO A 86 15.37 -22.63 -14.83
C PRO A 86 14.00 -22.96 -15.41
N ALA A 87 13.55 -24.20 -15.25
CA ALA A 87 12.20 -24.58 -15.58
C ALA A 87 11.26 -23.95 -14.53
N HIS A 88 10.34 -23.10 -14.99
CA HIS A 88 9.34 -22.47 -14.13
C HIS A 88 7.96 -23.05 -14.46
N LEU A 89 7.10 -23.15 -13.45
CA LEU A 89 5.68 -23.41 -13.62
C LEU A 89 5.01 -22.20 -14.30
N GLU A 90 4.02 -22.47 -15.13
CA GLU A 90 3.21 -21.39 -15.71
C GLU A 90 2.40 -20.69 -14.61
N TYR A 91 2.49 -19.37 -14.54
CA TYR A 91 1.73 -18.59 -13.57
C TYR A 91 0.24 -18.57 -13.96
N PRO A 92 -0.68 -19.05 -13.10
CA PRO A 92 -2.08 -19.15 -13.47
C PRO A 92 -2.71 -17.77 -13.75
N ALA A 93 -3.28 -17.59 -14.93
CA ALA A 93 -3.89 -16.31 -15.33
C ALA A 93 -5.04 -15.87 -14.40
N ASN A 94 -5.78 -16.84 -13.84
CA ASN A 94 -6.86 -16.60 -12.89
C ASN A 94 -6.35 -16.11 -11.53
N LEU A 95 -5.13 -16.51 -11.13
CA LEU A 95 -4.52 -16.07 -9.88
C LEU A 95 -4.14 -14.59 -9.98
N GLY A 96 -3.62 -14.15 -11.14
CA GLY A 96 -3.37 -12.73 -11.41
C GLY A 96 -2.69 -12.02 -10.23
N ARG A 97 -3.26 -10.90 -9.78
CA ARG A 97 -2.86 -10.12 -8.61
C ARG A 97 -3.59 -10.44 -7.31
N TRP A 98 -4.34 -11.55 -7.25
CA TRP A 98 -4.97 -11.96 -5.99
C TRP A 98 -3.98 -12.21 -4.84
N PRO A 99 -2.81 -12.84 -5.06
CA PRO A 99 -1.83 -13.01 -3.99
C PRO A 99 -1.36 -11.67 -3.42
N ALA A 100 -1.16 -10.66 -4.28
CA ALA A 100 -0.81 -9.31 -3.85
C ALA A 100 -1.97 -8.63 -3.09
N ALA A 101 -3.22 -8.81 -3.51
CA ALA A 101 -4.39 -8.27 -2.82
C ALA A 101 -4.62 -8.88 -1.43
N VAL A 102 -4.50 -10.21 -1.33
CA VAL A 102 -4.60 -10.92 -0.04
C VAL A 102 -3.41 -10.57 0.85
N GLY A 103 -2.19 -10.55 0.28
CA GLY A 103 -0.99 -10.17 1.02
C GLY A 103 -1.05 -8.73 1.51
N LEU A 104 -1.57 -7.80 0.72
CA LEU A 104 -1.83 -6.41 1.13
C LEU A 104 -2.76 -6.36 2.34
N PHE A 105 -3.88 -7.10 2.30
CA PHE A 105 -4.79 -7.19 3.44
C PHE A 105 -4.08 -7.75 4.68
N LEU A 106 -3.30 -8.83 4.54
CA LEU A 106 -2.58 -9.46 5.65
C LEU A 106 -1.45 -8.57 6.20
N PHE A 107 -0.78 -7.79 5.36
CA PHE A 107 0.26 -6.85 5.76
C PHE A 107 -0.33 -5.76 6.68
N VAL A 108 -1.44 -5.15 6.26
CA VAL A 108 -2.13 -4.13 7.09
C VAL A 108 -2.85 -4.77 8.29
N TRP A 109 -3.35 -6.00 8.15
CA TRP A 109 -3.92 -6.75 9.27
C TRP A 109 -2.89 -7.02 10.38
N LEU A 110 -1.65 -7.35 10.00
CA LEU A 110 -0.56 -7.57 10.95
C LEU A 110 -0.28 -6.31 11.78
N GLU A 111 -0.30 -5.15 11.12
CA GLU A 111 -0.08 -3.86 11.76
C GLU A 111 -1.25 -3.47 12.66
N LEU A 112 -2.46 -3.40 12.11
CA LEU A 112 -3.61 -2.79 12.77
C LEU A 112 -4.38 -3.73 13.68
N VAL A 113 -4.50 -5.02 13.33
CA VAL A 113 -5.34 -5.97 14.06
C VAL A 113 -4.49 -6.86 14.97
N TYR A 114 -3.39 -7.41 14.46
CA TYR A 114 -2.52 -8.21 15.30
C TYR A 114 -1.79 -7.36 16.35
N GLY A 115 -1.47 -6.10 15.98
CA GLY A 115 -0.87 -5.09 16.85
C GLY A 115 -1.78 -4.51 17.93
N GLU A 116 -3.11 -4.75 17.89
CA GLU A 116 -4.02 -4.47 19.02
C GLU A 116 -3.68 -5.42 20.20
N GLY A 117 -2.73 -5.01 21.04
CA GLY A 117 -2.30 -5.73 22.24
C GLY A 117 -3.04 -5.28 23.52
N SER A 118 -3.18 -6.20 24.47
CA SER A 118 -3.84 -5.98 25.78
C SER A 118 -2.92 -5.32 26.83
N GLY A 119 -2.00 -4.42 26.44
CA GLY A 119 -0.90 -3.94 27.29
C GLY A 119 -0.49 -2.47 27.04
N VAL A 120 0.61 -2.05 27.70
CA VAL A 120 1.11 -0.65 27.74
C VAL A 120 1.82 -0.23 26.43
N ALA A 121 2.25 -1.18 25.60
CA ALA A 121 2.83 -0.89 24.29
C ALA A 121 1.75 -0.90 23.21
N VAL A 122 1.55 0.25 22.55
CA VAL A 122 0.70 0.38 21.36
C VAL A 122 1.52 -0.12 20.16
N GLY A 123 1.03 -1.14 19.46
CA GLY A 123 1.64 -1.65 18.23
C GLY A 123 2.18 -3.08 18.32
N VAL A 124 2.51 -3.65 17.16
CA VAL A 124 3.04 -5.01 17.05
C VAL A 124 4.49 -5.08 17.54
N SER A 125 4.86 -6.16 18.25
CA SER A 125 6.24 -6.33 18.73
C SER A 125 7.24 -6.42 17.55
N PRO A 126 8.44 -5.80 17.65
CA PRO A 126 9.47 -5.88 16.62
C PRO A 126 9.84 -7.31 16.20
N GLU A 127 9.86 -8.26 17.15
CA GLU A 127 10.16 -9.67 16.87
C GLU A 127 9.16 -10.28 15.89
N VAL A 128 7.86 -10.06 16.11
CA VAL A 128 6.80 -10.53 15.22
C VAL A 128 6.95 -9.94 13.81
N VAL A 129 7.37 -8.68 13.69
CA VAL A 129 7.62 -8.05 12.39
C VAL A 129 8.81 -8.69 11.69
N ALA A 130 9.89 -8.96 12.41
CA ALA A 130 11.06 -9.66 11.86
C ALA A 130 10.70 -11.09 11.41
N GLN A 131 9.94 -11.83 12.22
CA GLN A 131 9.44 -13.16 11.85
C GLN A 131 8.57 -13.09 10.58
N ALA A 132 7.66 -12.13 10.49
CA ALA A 132 6.84 -11.90 9.31
C ALA A 132 7.68 -11.52 8.07
N ALA A 133 8.70 -10.66 8.24
CA ALA A 133 9.61 -10.26 7.16
C ALA A 133 10.45 -11.44 6.65
N VAL A 134 10.93 -12.32 7.54
CA VAL A 134 11.63 -13.57 7.18
C VAL A 134 10.69 -14.51 6.43
N PHE A 135 9.50 -14.77 6.98
CA PHE A 135 8.50 -15.63 6.36
C PHE A 135 8.11 -15.12 4.96
N TYR A 136 7.82 -13.82 4.86
CA TYR A 136 7.48 -13.17 3.60
C TYR A 136 8.62 -13.22 2.58
N SER A 137 9.87 -13.10 3.03
CA SER A 137 11.05 -13.20 2.18
C SER A 137 11.24 -14.61 1.62
N ILE A 138 11.10 -15.63 2.46
CA ILE A 138 11.15 -17.03 2.04
C ILE A 138 10.03 -17.30 1.05
N TYR A 139 8.79 -16.92 1.39
CA TYR A 139 7.63 -17.06 0.51
C TYR A 139 7.87 -16.41 -0.87
N THR A 140 8.34 -15.17 -0.90
CA THR A 140 8.60 -14.43 -2.13
C THR A 140 9.69 -15.08 -2.99
N LEU A 141 10.76 -15.58 -2.37
CA LEU A 141 11.85 -16.25 -3.08
C LEU A 141 11.42 -17.63 -3.61
N VAL A 142 10.66 -18.40 -2.84
CA VAL A 142 10.09 -19.68 -3.27
C VAL A 142 9.17 -19.47 -4.47
N MET A 143 8.24 -18.52 -4.40
CA MET A 143 7.31 -18.22 -5.50
C MET A 143 8.03 -17.68 -6.74
N THR A 144 9.11 -16.92 -6.54
CA THR A 144 10.00 -16.49 -7.64
C THR A 144 10.69 -17.68 -8.29
N GLY A 145 11.14 -18.67 -7.51
CA GLY A 145 11.72 -19.91 -8.03
C GLY A 145 10.71 -20.79 -8.77
N LEU A 146 9.46 -20.85 -8.29
CA LEU A 146 8.39 -21.63 -8.91
C LEU A 146 7.87 -21.01 -10.21
N PHE A 147 7.50 -19.73 -10.20
CA PHE A 147 6.78 -19.09 -11.33
C PHE A 147 7.65 -18.18 -12.19
N GLY A 148 8.89 -17.95 -11.75
CA GLY A 148 9.82 -17.04 -12.40
C GLY A 148 9.71 -15.61 -11.90
N ARG A 149 10.87 -14.96 -11.87
CA ARG A 149 11.09 -13.60 -11.38
C ARG A 149 10.11 -12.57 -11.96
N GLU A 150 9.94 -12.57 -13.28
CA GLU A 150 9.14 -11.55 -13.96
C GLU A 150 7.64 -11.77 -13.76
N ALA A 151 7.19 -13.02 -13.74
CA ALA A 151 5.78 -13.33 -13.51
C ALA A 151 5.40 -13.04 -12.05
N TRP A 152 6.24 -13.40 -11.08
CA TRP A 152 5.96 -13.18 -9.66
C TRP A 152 5.95 -11.69 -9.29
N PHE A 153 7.00 -10.93 -9.59
CA PHE A 153 7.04 -9.50 -9.23
C PHE A 153 6.02 -8.64 -9.97
N ARG A 154 5.53 -9.08 -11.15
CA ARG A 154 4.48 -8.36 -11.87
C ARG A 154 3.07 -8.60 -11.30
N ASN A 155 2.87 -9.73 -10.64
CA ASN A 155 1.54 -10.22 -10.30
C ASN A 155 1.35 -10.55 -8.81
N GLY A 156 2.24 -11.33 -8.20
CA GLY A 156 2.02 -11.92 -6.88
C GLY A 156 2.67 -11.18 -5.71
N GLU A 157 3.79 -10.50 -5.92
CA GLU A 157 4.54 -9.85 -4.84
C GLU A 157 3.89 -8.53 -4.41
N ILE A 158 3.55 -8.42 -3.12
CA ILE A 158 2.72 -7.34 -2.55
C ILE A 158 3.30 -5.97 -2.89
N PHE A 159 4.56 -5.74 -2.55
CA PHE A 159 5.18 -4.42 -2.61
C PHE A 159 5.45 -3.99 -4.05
N SER A 160 5.91 -4.90 -4.92
CA SER A 160 6.10 -4.61 -6.35
C SER A 160 4.79 -4.22 -7.03
N VAL A 161 3.68 -4.90 -6.68
CA VAL A 161 2.38 -4.63 -7.27
C VAL A 161 1.76 -3.35 -6.69
N TYR A 162 1.79 -3.19 -5.37
CA TYR A 162 1.22 -2.04 -4.66
C TYR A 162 2.00 -0.75 -4.95
N PHE A 163 3.32 -0.74 -4.81
CA PHE A 163 4.13 0.44 -5.16
C PHE A 163 4.13 0.69 -6.67
N GLY A 164 4.05 -0.37 -7.48
CA GLY A 164 3.87 -0.24 -8.93
C GLY A 164 2.52 0.38 -9.33
N MET A 165 1.47 0.20 -8.51
CA MET A 165 0.16 0.84 -8.67
C MET A 165 0.28 2.35 -8.53
N PHE A 166 0.85 2.85 -7.43
CA PHE A 166 1.05 4.29 -7.25
C PHE A 166 2.11 4.87 -8.18
N GLY A 167 3.17 4.10 -8.47
CA GLY A 167 4.17 4.42 -9.49
C GLY A 167 3.59 4.61 -10.90
N SER A 168 2.37 4.15 -11.16
CA SER A 168 1.65 4.39 -12.43
C SER A 168 1.16 5.84 -12.59
N LEU A 169 1.06 6.59 -11.49
CA LEU A 169 0.67 8.01 -11.49
C LEU A 169 1.82 8.94 -11.90
N GLY A 170 3.06 8.54 -11.59
CA GLY A 170 4.27 9.34 -11.84
C GLY A 170 4.64 9.51 -13.31
N LYS A 171 5.53 10.49 -13.56
CA LYS A 171 5.96 10.92 -14.90
C LYS A 171 7.06 10.06 -15.53
N LEU A 172 7.99 9.51 -14.74
CA LEU A 172 9.08 8.70 -15.30
C LEU A 172 8.59 7.26 -15.47
N GLU A 173 9.06 6.65 -16.54
CA GLU A 173 8.84 5.23 -16.80
C GLU A 173 10.10 4.59 -17.35
N VAL A 174 10.27 3.31 -17.10
CA VAL A 174 11.38 2.53 -17.66
C VAL A 174 10.84 1.74 -18.84
N ARG A 175 11.27 2.09 -20.05
CA ARG A 175 10.98 1.35 -21.29
C ARG A 175 12.21 0.52 -21.67
N GLY A 176 12.19 -0.77 -21.33
CA GLY A 176 13.34 -1.65 -21.52
C GLY A 176 14.54 -1.22 -20.67
N ARG A 177 15.57 -0.63 -21.29
CA ARG A 177 16.78 -0.12 -20.62
C ARG A 177 16.83 1.41 -20.56
N GLU A 178 15.81 2.10 -21.07
CA GLU A 178 15.80 3.55 -21.17
C GLU A 178 14.80 4.16 -20.19
N LEU A 179 15.18 5.29 -19.61
CA LEU A 179 14.29 6.15 -18.83
C LEU A 179 13.53 7.04 -19.81
N GLY A 180 12.23 6.84 -19.89
CA GLY A 180 11.31 7.70 -20.62
C GLY A 180 10.55 8.63 -19.69
N VAL A 181 9.95 9.66 -20.29
CA VAL A 181 8.99 10.55 -19.63
C VAL A 181 7.64 10.36 -20.30
N ARG A 182 6.60 10.13 -19.51
CA ARG A 182 5.20 10.10 -19.93
C ARG A 182 4.43 11.26 -19.30
N ARG A 183 3.23 11.53 -19.83
CA ARG A 183 2.30 12.48 -19.22
C ARG A 183 1.91 11.98 -17.83
N LEU A 184 1.83 12.89 -16.86
CA LEU A 184 1.37 12.57 -15.50
C LEU A 184 0.01 11.85 -15.55
N LEU A 185 -0.20 10.88 -14.66
CA LEU A 185 -1.40 10.02 -14.56
C LEU A 185 -1.66 9.06 -15.73
N SER A 186 -1.02 9.23 -16.90
CA SER A 186 -1.33 8.42 -18.09
C SER A 186 -1.00 6.93 -17.92
N GLY A 187 -0.07 6.57 -17.03
CA GLY A 187 0.27 5.18 -16.73
C GLY A 187 -0.85 4.43 -16.00
N ALA A 188 -1.66 5.12 -15.18
CA ALA A 188 -2.73 4.51 -14.40
C ALA A 188 -3.80 3.86 -15.28
N VAL A 189 -4.08 4.45 -16.45
CA VAL A 189 -5.09 3.96 -17.41
C VAL A 189 -4.85 2.51 -17.82
N ASN A 190 -3.59 2.10 -17.92
CA ASN A 190 -3.21 0.75 -18.35
C ASN A 190 -2.92 -0.19 -17.18
N TRP A 191 -2.90 0.29 -15.94
CA TRP A 191 -2.45 -0.50 -14.80
C TRP A 191 -3.41 -1.67 -14.45
N PRO A 192 -4.75 -1.51 -14.42
CA PRO A 192 -5.67 -2.62 -14.13
C PRO A 192 -5.92 -3.56 -15.31
N ALA A 193 -5.26 -3.37 -16.47
CA ALA A 193 -5.63 -3.98 -17.74
C ALA A 193 -5.75 -5.51 -17.69
N GLY A 194 -6.97 -6.03 -17.53
CA GLY A 194 -7.32 -7.44 -17.70
C GLY A 194 -6.79 -8.42 -16.63
N ILE A 195 -5.88 -8.02 -15.74
CA ILE A 195 -5.27 -8.91 -14.74
C ILE A 195 -6.24 -9.10 -13.56
N ALA A 196 -6.62 -10.36 -13.31
CA ALA A 196 -7.46 -10.74 -12.16
C ALA A 196 -6.86 -10.21 -10.84
N GLY A 197 -7.68 -9.84 -9.86
CA GLY A 197 -7.21 -9.30 -8.58
C GLY A 197 -6.74 -7.83 -8.59
N SER A 198 -6.53 -7.18 -9.74
CA SER A 198 -6.10 -5.76 -9.78
C SER A 198 -7.08 -4.81 -9.07
N VAL A 199 -8.37 -5.01 -9.33
CA VAL A 199 -9.41 -4.18 -8.71
C VAL A 199 -9.55 -4.50 -7.22
N ALA A 200 -9.38 -5.78 -6.84
CA ALA A 200 -9.37 -6.18 -5.44
C ALA A 200 -8.22 -5.49 -4.68
N LEU A 201 -7.01 -5.43 -5.24
CA LEU A 201 -5.89 -4.70 -4.63
C LEU A 201 -6.23 -3.22 -4.38
N ILE A 202 -6.82 -2.54 -5.37
CA ILE A 202 -7.20 -1.11 -5.23
C ILE A 202 -8.27 -0.93 -4.14
N ILE A 203 -9.29 -1.77 -4.15
CA ILE A 203 -10.37 -1.75 -3.15
C ILE A 203 -9.83 -2.07 -1.76
N THR A 204 -8.98 -3.08 -1.63
CA THR A 204 -8.32 -3.46 -0.38
C THR A 204 -7.49 -2.30 0.15
N SER A 205 -6.69 -1.64 -0.70
CA SER A 205 -5.90 -0.47 -0.32
C SER A 205 -6.76 0.64 0.28
N ILE A 206 -7.87 1.01 -0.37
CA ILE A 206 -8.78 2.04 0.14
C ILE A 206 -9.48 1.55 1.40
N GLY A 207 -9.94 0.29 1.42
CA GLY A 207 -10.72 -0.30 2.51
C GLY A 207 -9.91 -0.49 3.80
N THR A 208 -8.64 -0.88 3.72
CA THR A 208 -7.80 -1.03 4.92
C THR A 208 -7.44 0.33 5.51
N THR A 209 -7.09 1.33 4.69
CA THR A 209 -6.87 2.71 5.17
C THR A 209 -8.16 3.34 5.70
N THR A 210 -9.31 3.01 5.09
CA THR A 210 -10.62 3.42 5.63
C THR A 210 -10.87 2.81 6.99
N PHE A 211 -10.54 1.53 7.18
CA PHE A 211 -10.72 0.85 8.45
C PHE A 211 -9.87 1.51 9.54
N ASP A 212 -8.61 1.83 9.22
CA ASP A 212 -7.70 2.49 10.15
C ASP A 212 -8.28 3.80 10.68
N GLY A 213 -8.71 4.71 9.79
CA GLY A 213 -9.32 5.97 10.24
C GLY A 213 -10.71 5.82 10.87
N ALA A 214 -11.44 4.73 10.57
CA ALA A 214 -12.76 4.50 11.11
C ALA A 214 -12.75 3.76 12.46
N SER A 215 -11.71 2.97 12.76
CA SER A 215 -11.60 2.15 13.98
C SER A 215 -11.59 3.01 15.24
N GLU A 216 -10.89 4.14 15.20
CA GLU A 216 -10.85 5.13 16.29
C GLU A 216 -12.07 6.06 16.32
N GLY A 217 -12.86 6.06 15.25
CA GLY A 217 -14.02 6.93 15.07
C GLY A 217 -15.34 6.18 14.95
N VAL A 218 -15.89 6.15 13.74
CA VAL A 218 -17.26 5.68 13.43
C VAL A 218 -17.49 4.21 13.80
N PHE A 219 -16.45 3.38 13.73
CA PHE A 219 -16.53 1.97 14.06
C PHE A 219 -16.25 1.67 15.53
N LYS A 220 -15.74 2.62 16.31
CA LYS A 220 -15.31 2.42 17.70
C LYS A 220 -16.37 1.74 18.56
N ASP A 221 -17.58 2.28 18.58
CA ASP A 221 -18.68 1.73 19.40
C ASP A 221 -19.13 0.35 18.89
N GLY A 222 -19.13 0.15 17.57
CA GLY A 222 -19.48 -1.13 16.96
C GLY A 222 -18.45 -2.22 17.21
N ILE A 223 -17.16 -1.86 17.18
CA ILE A 223 -16.03 -2.73 17.54
C ILE A 223 -16.15 -3.10 19.01
N GLN A 224 -16.31 -2.12 19.91
CA GLN A 224 -16.46 -2.38 21.35
C GLN A 224 -17.66 -3.28 21.65
N TRP A 225 -18.82 -3.00 21.05
CA TRP A 225 -19.99 -3.86 21.19
C TRP A 225 -19.70 -5.30 20.74
N SER A 226 -18.95 -5.48 19.65
CA SER A 226 -18.57 -6.81 19.16
C SER A 226 -17.59 -7.50 20.09
N ILE A 227 -16.62 -6.76 20.64
CA ILE A 227 -15.65 -7.25 21.63
C ILE A 227 -16.40 -7.77 22.86
N ASP A 228 -17.36 -7.01 23.38
CA ASP A 228 -18.16 -7.40 24.53
C ASP A 228 -18.96 -8.68 24.25
N ARG A 229 -19.57 -8.80 23.06
CA ARG A 229 -20.30 -10.00 22.65
C ARG A 229 -19.41 -11.24 22.53
N PHE A 230 -18.20 -11.11 21.98
CA PHE A 230 -17.26 -12.23 21.96
C PHE A 230 -16.75 -12.56 23.37
N GLY A 231 -16.57 -11.55 24.23
CA GLY A 231 -16.30 -11.75 25.66
C GLY A 231 -17.41 -12.55 26.36
N ASP A 232 -18.67 -12.20 26.14
CA ASP A 232 -19.85 -12.91 26.67
C ASP A 232 -19.90 -14.38 26.19
N LEU A 233 -19.36 -14.68 25.01
CA LEU A 233 -19.24 -16.02 24.43
C LEU A 233 -18.03 -16.82 24.97
N GLY A 234 -17.20 -16.23 25.82
CA GLY A 234 -16.05 -16.87 26.47
C GLY A 234 -14.72 -16.74 25.72
N PHE A 235 -14.62 -15.87 24.72
CA PHE A 235 -13.33 -15.55 24.10
C PHE A 235 -12.47 -14.66 25.01
N SER A 236 -11.14 -14.80 24.91
CA SER A 236 -10.21 -13.91 25.62
C SER A 236 -10.31 -12.48 25.08
N ALA A 237 -9.99 -11.46 25.90
CA ALA A 237 -10.03 -10.06 25.49
C ALA A 237 -9.26 -9.80 24.18
N LEU A 238 -8.06 -10.40 24.05
CA LEU A 238 -7.24 -10.30 22.84
C LEU A 238 -7.89 -10.97 21.62
N ALA A 239 -8.49 -12.14 21.80
CA ALA A 239 -9.19 -12.82 20.71
C ALA A 239 -10.44 -12.04 20.28
N SER A 240 -11.22 -11.53 21.25
CA SER A 240 -12.40 -10.70 20.99
C SER A 240 -12.06 -9.42 20.21
N ALA A 241 -10.99 -8.72 20.60
CA ALA A 241 -10.46 -7.55 19.86
C ALA A 241 -10.08 -7.93 18.42
N ARG A 242 -9.19 -8.91 18.26
CA ARG A 242 -8.71 -9.33 16.94
C ARG A 242 -9.82 -9.80 16.01
N ILE A 243 -10.78 -10.57 16.51
CA ILE A 243 -11.93 -11.03 15.71
C ILE A 243 -12.80 -9.84 15.31
N SER A 244 -13.12 -8.95 16.25
CA SER A 244 -13.95 -7.77 15.99
C SER A 244 -13.30 -6.86 14.96
N SER A 245 -12.04 -6.49 15.16
CA SER A 245 -11.29 -5.64 14.23
C SER A 245 -11.11 -6.29 12.86
N THR A 246 -10.92 -7.62 12.79
CA THR A 246 -10.92 -8.35 11.50
C THR A 246 -12.27 -8.23 10.77
N ILE A 247 -13.39 -8.39 11.49
CA ILE A 247 -14.74 -8.26 10.92
C ILE A 247 -14.96 -6.84 10.39
N PHE A 248 -14.61 -5.81 11.16
CA PHE A 248 -14.78 -4.42 10.75
C PHE A 248 -13.84 -4.01 9.61
N MET A 249 -12.63 -4.58 9.55
CA MET A 249 -11.73 -4.38 8.41
C MET A 249 -12.28 -5.02 7.14
N LEU A 250 -12.82 -6.24 7.22
CA LEU A 250 -13.51 -6.88 6.10
C LEU A 250 -14.79 -6.11 5.69
N LEU A 251 -15.54 -5.61 6.66
CA LEU A 251 -16.71 -4.76 6.43
C LEU A 251 -16.31 -3.48 5.68
N SER A 252 -15.23 -2.82 6.09
CA SER A 252 -14.70 -1.64 5.41
C SER A 252 -14.35 -1.91 3.94
N VAL A 253 -13.56 -2.95 3.68
CA VAL A 253 -13.23 -3.40 2.31
C VAL A 253 -14.50 -3.73 1.52
N GLY A 254 -15.48 -4.37 2.15
CA GLY A 254 -16.80 -4.67 1.59
C GLY A 254 -17.60 -3.42 1.22
N ILE A 255 -17.65 -2.41 2.11
CA ILE A 255 -18.33 -1.14 1.87
C ILE A 255 -17.72 -0.42 0.66
N VAL A 256 -16.38 -0.30 0.61
CA VAL A 256 -15.68 0.30 -0.53
C VAL A 256 -15.99 -0.46 -1.83
N ALA A 257 -15.98 -1.79 -1.79
CA ALA A 257 -16.35 -2.61 -2.94
C ALA A 257 -17.80 -2.36 -3.39
N LEU A 258 -18.74 -2.29 -2.44
CA LEU A 258 -20.15 -2.07 -2.72
C LEU A 258 -20.40 -0.70 -3.33
N VAL A 259 -19.79 0.36 -2.80
CA VAL A 259 -19.87 1.72 -3.34
C VAL A 259 -19.35 1.75 -4.78
N TYR A 260 -18.19 1.13 -5.03
CA TYR A 260 -17.64 1.03 -6.38
C TYR A 260 -18.56 0.26 -7.34
N LEU A 261 -19.04 -0.90 -6.92
CA LEU A 261 -19.93 -1.75 -7.73
C LEU A 261 -21.29 -1.09 -7.97
N ALA A 262 -21.81 -0.30 -7.03
CA ALA A 262 -23.01 0.50 -7.20
C ALA A 262 -22.83 1.56 -8.30
N GLY A 263 -21.69 2.27 -8.31
CA GLY A 263 -21.34 3.19 -9.40
C GLY A 263 -21.25 2.48 -10.75
N VAL A 264 -20.58 1.33 -10.81
CA VAL A 264 -20.49 0.52 -12.04
C VAL A 264 -21.87 0.05 -12.51
N ARG A 265 -22.74 -0.39 -11.58
CA ARG A 265 -24.11 -0.79 -11.90
C ARG A 265 -24.91 0.38 -12.48
N GLY A 266 -24.75 1.57 -11.90
CA GLY A 266 -25.33 2.81 -12.42
C GLY A 266 -24.87 3.13 -13.84
N MET A 267 -23.56 3.06 -14.11
CA MET A 267 -23.00 3.24 -15.46
C MET A 267 -23.54 2.21 -16.47
N GLY A 268 -23.79 0.98 -16.03
CA GLY A 268 -24.37 -0.08 -16.86
C GLY A 268 -25.80 0.18 -17.34
N THR A 269 -26.51 1.16 -16.75
CA THR A 269 -27.86 1.56 -17.20
C THR A 269 -27.84 2.50 -18.39
N ILE A 270 -26.67 3.05 -18.75
CA ILE A 270 -26.54 4.01 -19.84
C ILE A 270 -26.50 3.27 -21.20
N PRO A 271 -27.27 3.71 -22.21
CA PRO A 271 -27.23 3.10 -23.54
C PRO A 271 -25.81 3.04 -24.11
N GLY A 272 -25.42 1.90 -24.69
CA GLY A 272 -24.07 1.68 -25.23
C GLY A 272 -23.01 1.29 -24.19
N ALA A 273 -23.40 1.07 -22.92
CA ALA A 273 -22.50 0.54 -21.91
C ALA A 273 -22.02 -0.88 -22.26
N PRO A 274 -20.70 -1.18 -22.11
CA PRO A 274 -20.18 -2.54 -22.13
C PRO A 274 -20.78 -3.41 -21.02
N ASP A 275 -20.51 -4.72 -21.08
CA ASP A 275 -20.92 -5.62 -20.02
C ASP A 275 -20.32 -5.22 -18.66
N ARG A 276 -21.00 -5.60 -17.57
CA ARG A 276 -20.61 -5.24 -16.21
C ARG A 276 -19.18 -5.63 -15.88
N ARG A 277 -18.68 -6.76 -16.41
CA ARG A 277 -17.32 -7.28 -16.14
C ARG A 277 -16.26 -6.44 -16.85
N THR A 278 -16.56 -5.88 -18.01
CA THR A 278 -15.68 -4.95 -18.70
C THR A 278 -15.66 -3.61 -17.97
N LEU A 279 -16.82 -3.08 -17.56
CA LEU A 279 -16.92 -1.78 -16.87
C LEU A 279 -16.11 -1.70 -15.57
N TRP A 280 -16.32 -2.61 -14.60
CA TRP A 280 -15.60 -2.55 -13.31
C TRP A 280 -14.09 -2.77 -13.42
N ARG A 281 -13.59 -3.36 -14.51
CA ARG A 281 -12.13 -3.45 -14.75
C ARG A 281 -11.60 -2.18 -15.36
N THR A 282 -12.38 -1.63 -16.28
CA THR A 282 -12.00 -0.52 -17.14
C THR A 282 -12.02 0.83 -16.43
N PHE A 283 -12.82 0.97 -15.36
CA PHE A 283 -12.91 2.19 -14.56
C PHE A 283 -12.09 2.14 -13.26
N ALA A 284 -11.53 0.99 -12.89
CA ALA A 284 -10.83 0.85 -11.60
C ALA A 284 -9.61 1.76 -11.48
N HIS A 285 -8.95 2.13 -12.59
CA HIS A 285 -7.79 3.03 -12.56
C HIS A 285 -8.12 4.42 -12.01
N ALA A 286 -9.38 4.86 -12.10
CA ALA A 286 -9.82 6.14 -11.55
C ALA A 286 -9.77 6.18 -10.02
N LEU A 287 -9.74 5.01 -9.36
CA LEU A 287 -9.62 4.90 -7.90
C LEU A 287 -8.17 5.00 -7.41
N ILE A 288 -7.17 4.77 -8.26
CA ILE A 288 -5.75 4.80 -7.86
C ILE A 288 -5.34 6.16 -7.26
N PRO A 289 -5.64 7.33 -7.89
CA PRO A 289 -5.30 8.61 -7.28
C PRO A 289 -6.14 8.91 -6.02
N ILE A 290 -7.35 8.37 -5.90
CA ILE A 290 -8.16 8.48 -4.67
C ILE A 290 -7.48 7.70 -3.54
N ALA A 291 -7.06 6.46 -3.81
CA ALA A 291 -6.34 5.62 -2.85
C ALA A 291 -5.07 6.32 -2.35
N PHE A 292 -4.31 6.96 -3.26
CA PHE A 292 -3.11 7.72 -2.88
C PHE A 292 -3.45 8.93 -2.02
N ALA A 293 -4.48 9.69 -2.39
CA ALA A 293 -4.90 10.85 -1.62
C ALA A 293 -5.38 10.48 -0.22
N TYR A 294 -6.08 9.36 -0.09
CA TYR A 294 -6.48 8.80 1.21
C TYR A 294 -5.26 8.40 2.04
N LEU A 295 -4.31 7.65 1.45
CA LEU A 295 -3.07 7.27 2.09
C LEU A 295 -2.31 8.50 2.60
N LEU A 296 -2.14 9.52 1.74
CA LEU A 296 -1.43 10.74 2.08
C LEU A 296 -2.18 11.55 3.15
N ALA A 297 -3.47 11.76 3.01
CA ALA A 297 -4.24 12.53 3.98
C ALA A 297 -4.27 11.85 5.36
N HIS A 298 -4.39 10.52 5.39
CA HIS A 298 -4.47 9.81 6.65
C HIS A 298 -3.13 9.73 7.39
N TYR A 299 -2.04 9.45 6.66
CA TYR A 299 -0.73 9.21 7.27
C TYR A 299 0.25 10.38 7.19
N PHE A 300 -0.14 11.58 6.72
CA PHE A 300 0.82 12.69 6.55
C PHE A 300 1.53 13.09 7.85
N SER A 301 0.77 13.30 8.94
CA SER A 301 1.33 13.67 10.24
C SER A 301 2.20 12.56 10.81
N LEU A 302 1.71 11.33 10.78
CA LEU A 302 2.44 10.14 11.20
C LEU A 302 3.76 10.01 10.43
N PHE A 303 3.72 10.09 9.10
CA PHE A 303 4.91 10.03 8.26
C PHE A 303 5.89 11.15 8.63
N PHE A 304 5.44 12.40 8.75
CA PHE A 304 6.33 13.51 9.06
C PHE A 304 7.06 13.33 10.41
N PHE A 305 6.34 12.96 11.46
CA PHE A 305 6.93 12.79 12.79
C PHE A 305 7.78 11.52 12.91
N GLN A 306 7.34 10.42 12.31
CA GLN A 306 8.09 9.17 12.34
C GLN A 306 9.34 9.23 11.46
N GLU A 307 9.36 10.01 10.38
CA GLU A 307 10.60 10.24 9.63
C GLU A 307 11.60 11.12 10.39
N GLN A 308 11.15 12.01 11.31
CA GLN A 308 12.07 12.67 12.25
C GLN A 308 12.76 11.61 13.12
N ALA A 309 12.01 10.67 13.69
CA ALA A 309 12.56 9.56 14.47
C ALA A 309 13.50 8.68 13.64
N GLN A 310 13.03 8.27 12.45
CA GLN A 310 13.74 7.37 11.54
C GLN A 310 15.13 7.90 11.18
N PHE A 311 15.25 9.20 10.87
CA PHE A 311 16.50 9.80 10.41
C PHE A 311 17.29 10.52 11.52
N THR A 312 16.84 10.41 12.78
CA THR A 312 17.60 10.87 13.95
C THR A 312 17.95 9.69 14.86
N TYR A 313 17.20 9.48 15.93
CA TYR A 313 17.58 8.54 16.98
C TYR A 313 17.47 7.08 16.55
N LEU A 314 16.54 6.70 15.68
CA LEU A 314 16.43 5.31 15.20
C LEU A 314 17.56 4.93 14.24
N LEU A 315 18.05 5.86 13.41
CA LEU A 315 19.22 5.58 12.56
C LEU A 315 20.52 5.55 13.37
N SER A 316 20.60 6.35 14.43
CA SER A 316 21.76 6.43 15.32
C SER A 316 21.86 5.26 16.29
N ASP A 317 20.74 4.77 16.81
CA ASP A 317 20.65 3.56 17.64
C ASP A 317 19.61 2.58 17.05
N PRO A 318 19.95 1.83 15.98
CA PRO A 318 19.00 0.97 15.29
C PRO A 318 18.37 -0.13 16.16
N LEU A 319 19.08 -0.58 17.20
CA LEU A 319 18.61 -1.61 18.13
C LEU A 319 17.81 -1.02 19.30
N GLY A 320 17.88 0.30 19.53
CA GLY A 320 17.23 0.94 20.68
C GLY A 320 17.77 0.49 22.03
N THR A 321 19.02 0.05 22.07
CA THR A 321 19.69 -0.50 23.28
C THR A 321 20.35 0.58 24.12
N GLY A 322 20.62 1.75 23.53
CA GLY A 322 21.40 2.83 24.13
C GLY A 322 22.92 2.63 24.02
N ASP A 323 23.39 1.53 23.44
CA ASP A 323 24.82 1.20 23.35
C ASP A 323 25.49 1.79 22.10
N THR A 324 24.70 2.24 21.12
CA THR A 324 25.19 2.75 19.83
C THR A 324 24.69 4.17 19.59
N ASP A 325 25.55 5.02 19.03
CA ASP A 325 25.17 6.34 18.52
C ASP A 325 25.96 6.64 17.23
N LEU A 326 25.47 6.11 16.11
CA LEU A 326 26.19 6.14 14.83
C LEU A 326 26.38 7.55 14.27
N PHE A 327 25.44 8.47 14.54
CA PHE A 327 25.46 9.83 13.99
C PHE A 327 25.45 10.94 15.06
N GLY A 328 25.55 10.61 16.35
CA GLY A 328 25.50 11.60 17.43
C GLY A 328 24.09 12.11 17.73
N THR A 329 23.06 11.39 17.30
CA THR A 329 21.65 11.81 17.37
C THR A 329 20.75 10.82 18.12
N ALA A 330 21.31 9.80 18.79
CA ALA A 330 20.54 8.82 19.57
C ALA A 330 19.70 9.44 20.71
N ALA A 331 20.11 10.62 21.21
CA ALA A 331 19.39 11.35 22.27
C ALA A 331 18.33 12.35 21.75
N TYR A 332 18.11 12.42 20.44
CA TYR A 332 17.13 13.34 19.85
C TYR A 332 15.71 12.81 20.09
N GLY A 333 14.72 13.70 19.97
CA GLY A 333 13.31 13.35 20.07
C GLY A 333 12.51 13.95 18.91
N ILE A 334 11.25 13.57 18.82
CA ILE A 334 10.31 14.13 17.85
C ILE A 334 9.90 15.54 18.29
N ASP A 335 10.06 16.52 17.41
CA ASP A 335 9.51 17.86 17.62
C ASP A 335 8.09 17.92 17.05
N TYR A 336 7.11 17.76 17.94
CA TYR A 336 5.69 17.88 17.60
C TYR A 336 5.25 19.32 17.25
N ASN A 337 6.10 20.33 17.49
CA ASN A 337 5.82 21.72 17.10
C ASN A 337 6.43 22.09 15.75
N ALA A 338 7.14 21.17 15.07
CA ALA A 338 7.81 21.43 13.81
C ALA A 338 6.83 21.77 12.66
N ILE A 339 5.58 21.33 12.74
CA ILE A 339 4.49 21.70 11.83
C ILE A 339 3.22 22.01 12.62
N SER A 340 2.45 22.98 12.18
CA SER A 340 1.19 23.36 12.85
C SER A 340 0.04 22.44 12.45
N ASN A 341 -0.95 22.29 13.33
CA ASN A 341 -2.17 21.52 13.05
C ASN A 341 -2.93 22.08 11.84
N GLU A 342 -2.90 23.40 11.63
CA GLU A 342 -3.51 24.03 10.46
C GLU A 342 -2.82 23.61 9.17
N LEU A 343 -1.48 23.54 9.16
CA LEU A 343 -0.73 23.08 7.99
C LEU A 343 -1.05 21.61 7.67
N VAL A 344 -1.09 20.74 8.69
CA VAL A 344 -1.51 19.34 8.53
C VAL A 344 -2.88 19.29 7.87
N TRP A 345 -3.86 20.03 8.41
CA TRP A 345 -5.21 20.08 7.84
C TRP A 345 -5.22 20.55 6.37
N TYR A 346 -4.48 21.61 6.03
CA TYR A 346 -4.39 22.08 4.64
C TYR A 346 -3.80 21.02 3.70
N VAL A 347 -2.75 20.31 4.12
CA VAL A 347 -2.15 19.23 3.31
C VAL A 347 -3.14 18.09 3.12
N GLN A 348 -3.84 17.67 4.18
CA GLN A 348 -4.86 16.62 4.12
C GLN A 348 -6.00 16.97 3.14
N VAL A 349 -6.56 18.18 3.27
CA VAL A 349 -7.63 18.66 2.39
C VAL A 349 -7.15 18.80 0.95
N ALA A 350 -5.96 19.38 0.73
CA ALA A 350 -5.39 19.52 -0.61
C ALA A 350 -5.14 18.16 -1.27
N ALA A 351 -4.61 17.18 -0.52
CA ALA A 351 -4.40 15.82 -1.00
C ALA A 351 -5.73 15.18 -1.43
N LEU A 352 -6.78 15.24 -0.59
CA LEU A 352 -8.09 14.71 -0.91
C LEU A 352 -8.68 15.35 -2.17
N ILE A 353 -8.69 16.68 -2.27
CA ILE A 353 -9.23 17.38 -3.44
C ILE A 353 -8.45 16.99 -4.71
N ALA A 354 -7.12 17.03 -4.65
CA ALA A 354 -6.28 16.71 -5.81
C ALA A 354 -6.48 15.26 -6.30
N GLY A 355 -6.56 14.29 -5.37
CA GLY A 355 -6.80 12.89 -5.71
C GLY A 355 -8.15 12.65 -6.37
N HIS A 356 -9.21 13.29 -5.87
CA HIS A 356 -10.55 13.16 -6.45
C HIS A 356 -10.65 13.86 -7.81
N VAL A 357 -10.06 15.04 -7.97
CA VAL A 357 -10.00 15.71 -9.29
C VAL A 357 -9.23 14.85 -10.29
N ALA A 358 -8.08 14.29 -9.90
CA ALA A 358 -7.31 13.38 -10.76
C ALA A 358 -8.10 12.12 -11.12
N GLY A 359 -8.82 11.53 -10.15
CA GLY A 359 -9.71 10.39 -10.39
C GLY A 359 -10.83 10.73 -11.37
N LEU A 360 -11.44 11.92 -11.27
CA LEU A 360 -12.54 12.37 -12.13
C LEU A 360 -12.05 12.58 -13.57
N VAL A 361 -10.85 13.12 -13.74
CA VAL A 361 -10.21 13.27 -15.05
C VAL A 361 -9.95 11.88 -15.66
N LEU A 362 -9.36 10.95 -14.92
CA LEU A 362 -9.09 9.59 -15.42
C LEU A 362 -10.36 8.81 -15.75
N ALA A 363 -11.41 9.03 -14.97
CA ALA A 363 -12.76 8.53 -15.20
C ALA A 363 -13.39 9.11 -16.47
N HIS A 364 -13.29 10.43 -16.65
CA HIS A 364 -13.79 11.13 -17.84
C HIS A 364 -13.10 10.65 -19.11
N ASP A 365 -11.77 10.63 -19.10
CA ASP A 365 -10.94 10.18 -20.22
C ASP A 365 -11.29 8.75 -20.64
N ARG A 366 -11.67 7.90 -19.68
CA ARG A 366 -12.16 6.56 -19.99
C ARG A 366 -13.56 6.58 -20.58
N ALA A 367 -14.49 7.36 -20.02
CA ALA A 367 -15.87 7.41 -20.48
C ALA A 367 -15.96 7.83 -21.96
N ILE A 368 -15.17 8.83 -22.39
CA ILE A 368 -15.17 9.30 -23.79
C ILE A 368 -14.63 8.26 -24.79
N THR A 369 -13.88 7.26 -24.32
CA THR A 369 -13.40 6.15 -25.19
C THR A 369 -14.48 5.08 -25.40
N ILE A 370 -15.49 5.03 -24.52
CA ILE A 370 -16.58 4.05 -24.55
C ILE A 370 -17.81 4.65 -25.24
N TRP A 371 -18.24 5.84 -24.82
CA TRP A 371 -19.41 6.52 -25.36
C TRP A 371 -18.99 7.61 -26.36
N LYS A 372 -19.37 7.44 -27.63
CA LYS A 372 -19.05 8.39 -28.71
C LYS A 372 -19.82 9.71 -28.63
N ASP A 373 -21.00 9.71 -28.00
CA ASP A 373 -21.81 10.90 -27.80
C ASP A 373 -21.48 11.57 -26.46
N TYR A 374 -21.12 12.85 -26.51
CA TYR A 374 -20.73 13.64 -25.34
C TYR A 374 -21.83 13.71 -24.27
N ARG A 375 -23.11 13.77 -24.67
CA ARG A 375 -24.23 13.85 -23.70
C ARG A 375 -24.40 12.53 -22.96
N THR A 376 -24.24 11.42 -23.66
CA THR A 376 -24.31 10.07 -23.07
C THR A 376 -23.10 9.78 -22.19
N ALA A 377 -21.90 10.20 -22.62
CA ALA A 377 -20.71 10.16 -21.79
C ALA A 377 -20.90 10.94 -20.48
N ALA A 378 -21.39 12.18 -20.54
CA ALA A 378 -21.66 13.01 -19.37
C ALA A 378 -22.67 12.37 -18.39
N ARG A 379 -23.71 11.68 -18.90
CA ARG A 379 -24.68 10.95 -18.05
C ARG A 379 -24.04 9.80 -17.27
N SER A 380 -23.09 9.07 -17.89
CA SER A 380 -22.34 8.03 -17.17
C SER A 380 -21.50 8.62 -16.03
N GLN A 381 -21.05 9.87 -16.17
CA GLN A 381 -20.25 10.53 -15.15
C GLN A 381 -21.04 10.93 -13.92
N TYR A 382 -22.37 11.08 -13.98
CA TYR A 382 -23.17 11.38 -12.78
C TYR A 382 -23.05 10.28 -11.73
N TRP A 383 -23.01 9.01 -12.16
CA TRP A 383 -22.82 7.88 -11.25
C TRP A 383 -21.41 7.84 -10.65
N MET A 384 -20.40 8.15 -11.46
CA MET A 384 -19.02 8.21 -10.97
C MET A 384 -18.80 9.40 -10.05
N LEU A 385 -19.37 10.56 -10.38
CA LEU A 385 -19.38 11.74 -9.52
C LEU A 385 -20.07 11.43 -8.18
N ALA A 386 -21.22 10.75 -8.19
CA ALA A 386 -21.90 10.36 -6.97
C ALA A 386 -21.04 9.43 -6.09
N VAL A 387 -20.38 8.43 -6.69
CA VAL A 387 -19.42 7.57 -5.98
C VAL A 387 -18.26 8.36 -5.41
N MET A 388 -17.69 9.27 -6.19
CA MET A 388 -16.55 10.07 -5.77
C MET A 388 -16.92 11.08 -4.69
N VAL A 389 -18.09 11.70 -4.76
CA VAL A 389 -18.62 12.56 -3.70
C VAL A 389 -18.88 11.76 -2.43
N ALA A 390 -19.43 10.55 -2.54
CA ALA A 390 -19.61 9.67 -1.38
C ALA A 390 -18.26 9.36 -0.71
N PHE A 391 -17.22 9.01 -1.50
CA PHE A 391 -15.87 8.83 -0.97
C PHE A 391 -15.31 10.14 -0.38
N THR A 392 -15.46 11.31 -1.02
CA THR A 392 -14.95 12.55 -0.43
C THR A 392 -15.64 12.90 0.88
N CYS A 393 -16.97 12.85 0.93
CA CYS A 393 -17.75 13.15 2.13
C CYS A 393 -17.37 12.22 3.28
N PHE A 394 -17.24 10.93 2.99
CA PHE A 394 -16.85 9.94 3.98
C PHE A 394 -15.39 10.14 4.45
N GLY A 395 -14.47 10.44 3.55
CA GLY A 395 -13.07 10.72 3.90
C GLY A 395 -12.90 11.98 4.76
N LEU A 396 -13.60 13.06 4.40
CA LEU A 396 -13.62 14.28 5.21
C LEU A 396 -14.25 14.06 6.58
N PHE A 397 -15.28 13.21 6.66
CA PHE A 397 -15.90 12.83 7.92
C PHE A 397 -14.92 12.06 8.81
N LEU A 398 -14.21 11.06 8.27
CA LEU A 398 -13.20 10.32 9.03
C LEU A 398 -12.07 11.24 9.53
N LEU A 399 -11.59 12.17 8.69
CA LEU A 399 -10.60 13.17 9.12
C LEU A 399 -11.12 14.07 10.23
N SER A 400 -12.39 14.48 10.17
CA SER A 400 -12.99 15.31 11.22
C SER A 400 -13.05 14.60 12.56
N VAL A 401 -13.24 13.27 12.56
CA VAL A 401 -13.31 12.47 13.80
C VAL A 401 -11.90 12.16 14.32
N SER A 402 -10.92 11.95 13.43
CA SER A 402 -9.52 11.69 13.81
C SER A 402 -8.82 12.95 14.38
N ASN A 403 -9.23 14.15 13.96
CA ASN A 403 -8.65 15.43 14.42
C ASN A 403 -9.43 16.10 15.57
N SER A 404 -10.53 15.51 16.04
CA SER A 404 -11.36 16.02 17.16
C SER A 404 -11.03 15.30 18.46
#